data_AF-A0A7W1BFX1-F1
#
_entry.id   AF-A0A7W1BFX1-F1
#
_cell.length_a   1.000
_cell.length_b   1.000
_cell.length_c   1.000
_cell.angle_alpha   90.00
_cell.angle_beta   90.00
_cell.angle_gamma   90.00
#
_symmetry.space_group_name_H-M   'P 1'
#
loop_
_entity.id
_entity.type
_entity.pdbx_description
1 polymer ?
#
loop_
_entity_poly.entity_id
_entity_poly.type
_entity_poly.pdbx_seq_one_letter_code
_entity_poly.pdbx_strand_id
1 'polypeptide(L)'
;MIETFAYLIGRSARNRLARQLRRLRQPRYSVALAAGLAYIWFIIAFQRPGPLAPEVLEARWLEPAVAVAVAALIAWAWIFAVERRVLAFTPAEVTFLFPAPISRRQLIHFKLLRRQLVILVNTLVWTLLLSPRRFDASAWLRAGGFWVLFTTLSLHRLAASYVRTSLSAHGLSAARRRVVSLAVLALVLLGAVWVASEAWAPLAAGWNAGIGPFLAAIGAALELPATRVVLAPFRAMIRPLVAESAGEWLGAMGSALVILALHYIWVVRSDA
;
A
#
# COMPACT_ATOMS: atom_id res chain seq x y z
N MET A 1 15.39 -19.24 -13.80
CA MET A 1 15.72 -18.27 -12.71
C MET A 1 14.53 -17.93 -11.83
N ILE A 2 13.37 -17.50 -12.37
CA ILE A 2 12.18 -17.22 -11.54
C ILE A 2 11.75 -18.47 -10.76
N GLU A 3 11.70 -19.63 -11.41
CA GLU A 3 11.41 -20.91 -10.77
C GLU A 3 12.38 -21.25 -9.64
N THR A 4 13.68 -21.03 -9.86
CA THR A 4 14.73 -21.24 -8.85
C THR A 4 14.52 -20.35 -7.63
N PHE A 5 14.17 -19.08 -7.85
CA PHE A 5 13.85 -18.15 -6.76
C PHE A 5 12.54 -18.52 -6.04
N ALA A 6 11.50 -18.91 -6.78
CA ALA A 6 10.26 -19.40 -6.20
C ALA A 6 10.50 -20.66 -5.35
N TYR A 7 11.35 -21.58 -5.84
CA TYR A 7 11.78 -22.77 -5.09
C TYR A 7 12.50 -22.38 -3.79
N LEU A 8 13.50 -21.51 -3.86
CA LEU A 8 14.26 -21.07 -2.67
C LEU A 8 13.37 -20.37 -1.65
N ILE A 9 12.48 -19.48 -2.11
CA ILE A 9 11.51 -18.77 -1.27
C ILE A 9 10.54 -19.77 -0.62
N GLY A 10 9.99 -20.70 -1.40
CA GLY A 10 9.06 -21.73 -0.92
C GLY A 10 9.71 -22.64 0.12
N ARG A 11 10.93 -23.14 -0.14
CA ARG A 11 11.70 -23.94 0.83
C ARG A 11 12.02 -23.15 2.10
N SER A 12 12.43 -21.90 1.97
CA SER A 12 12.73 -21.03 3.11
C SER A 12 11.49 -20.75 3.96
N ALA A 13 10.35 -20.50 3.33
CA ALA A 13 9.06 -20.31 3.99
C ALA A 13 8.63 -21.58 4.73
N ARG A 14 8.67 -22.74 4.06
CA ARG A 14 8.35 -24.04 4.67
C ARG A 14 9.26 -24.35 5.87
N ASN A 15 10.56 -24.13 5.76
CA ASN A 15 11.50 -24.36 6.85
C ASN A 15 11.27 -23.40 8.02
N ARG A 16 10.91 -22.14 7.75
CA ARG A 16 10.54 -21.17 8.79
C ARG A 16 9.24 -21.58 9.49
N LEU A 17 8.22 -21.98 8.74
CA LEU A 17 6.95 -22.47 9.29
C LEU A 17 7.18 -23.72 10.14
N ALA A 18 7.93 -24.71 9.64
CA ALA A 18 8.25 -25.91 10.41
C ALA A 18 8.96 -25.58 11.74
N ARG A 19 9.90 -24.62 11.73
CA ARG A 19 10.55 -24.15 12.97
C ARG A 19 9.57 -23.44 13.91
N GLN A 20 8.64 -22.64 13.40
CA GLN A 20 7.61 -22.00 14.24
C GLN A 20 6.63 -23.02 14.81
N LEU A 21 6.19 -23.99 14.02
CA LEU A 21 5.32 -25.07 14.49
C LEU A 21 6.00 -25.92 15.56
N ARG A 22 7.29 -26.21 15.43
CA ARG A 22 8.06 -26.89 16.50
C ARG A 22 8.08 -26.11 17.81
N ARG A 23 8.04 -24.77 17.77
CA ARG A 23 7.97 -23.95 18.99
C ARG A 23 6.64 -24.11 19.72
N LEU A 24 5.55 -24.46 19.04
CA LEU A 24 4.25 -24.71 19.67
C LEU A 24 4.27 -25.90 20.64
N ARG A 25 5.33 -26.73 20.62
CA ARG A 25 5.56 -27.76 21.65
C ARG A 25 5.83 -27.16 23.03
N GLN A 26 6.25 -25.90 23.13
CA GLN A 26 6.40 -25.22 24.42
C GLN A 26 5.09 -24.54 24.79
N PRO A 27 4.59 -24.72 26.03
CA PRO A 27 3.25 -24.27 26.43
C PRO A 27 3.05 -22.76 26.26
N ARG A 28 4.10 -21.97 26.53
CA ARG A 28 4.05 -20.51 26.32
C ARG A 28 3.65 -20.09 24.90
N TYR A 29 4.09 -20.84 23.88
CA TYR A 29 3.84 -20.49 22.49
C TYR A 29 2.49 -21.03 21.99
N SER A 30 2.04 -22.19 22.49
CA SER A 30 0.71 -22.70 22.17
C SER A 30 -0.38 -21.84 22.80
N VAL A 31 -0.23 -21.42 24.05
CA VAL A 31 -1.19 -20.53 24.74
C VAL A 31 -1.26 -19.17 24.02
N ALA A 32 -0.13 -18.57 23.67
CA ALA A 32 -0.11 -17.31 22.94
C ALA A 32 -0.78 -17.42 21.55
N LEU A 33 -0.53 -18.52 20.82
CA LEU A 33 -1.19 -18.76 19.54
C LEU A 33 -2.70 -18.96 19.72
N ALA A 34 -3.12 -19.76 20.70
CA ALA A 34 -4.53 -19.99 20.99
C ALA A 34 -5.26 -18.69 21.34
N ALA A 35 -4.67 -17.85 22.19
CA ALA A 35 -5.20 -16.54 22.53
C ALA A 35 -5.32 -15.62 21.30
N GLY A 36 -4.28 -15.57 20.46
CA GLY A 36 -4.29 -14.78 19.22
C GLY A 36 -5.33 -15.26 18.21
N LEU A 37 -5.45 -16.58 18.01
CA LEU A 37 -6.48 -17.18 17.15
C LEU A 37 -7.88 -16.96 17.70
N ALA A 38 -8.08 -17.08 19.02
CA ALA A 38 -9.35 -16.79 19.68
C ALA A 38 -9.74 -15.32 19.52
N TYR A 39 -8.78 -14.40 19.62
CA TYR A 39 -9.02 -12.97 19.39
C TYR A 39 -9.39 -12.66 17.93
N ILE A 40 -8.65 -13.21 16.97
CA ILE A 40 -8.98 -13.06 15.54
C ILE A 40 -10.35 -13.70 15.25
N TRP A 41 -10.61 -14.89 15.79
CA TRP A 41 -11.91 -15.55 15.67
C TRP A 41 -13.01 -14.70 16.30
N PHE A 42 -12.79 -14.08 17.45
CA PHE A 42 -13.78 -13.20 18.09
C PHE A 42 -14.10 -11.99 17.19
N ILE A 43 -13.09 -11.33 16.62
CA ILE A 43 -13.30 -10.24 15.65
C ILE A 43 -14.10 -10.75 14.45
N ILE A 44 -13.71 -11.90 13.89
CA ILE A 44 -14.39 -12.45 12.72
C ILE A 44 -15.81 -12.95 13.06
N ALA A 45 -16.05 -13.54 14.21
CA ALA A 45 -17.36 -14.10 14.54
C ALA A 45 -18.35 -13.03 14.98
N PHE A 46 -17.90 -12.06 15.79
CA PHE A 46 -18.77 -11.13 16.50
C PHE A 46 -18.71 -9.70 15.96
N GLN A 47 -17.58 -9.23 15.42
CA GLN A 47 -17.58 -7.98 14.66
C GLN A 47 -18.06 -8.27 13.24
N ARG A 48 -19.36 -8.50 13.07
CA ARG A 48 -19.95 -8.26 11.75
C ARG A 48 -19.85 -6.75 11.55
N PRO A 49 -19.23 -6.25 10.46
CA PRO A 49 -19.54 -4.89 10.06
C PRO A 49 -21.07 -4.85 9.96
N GLY A 50 -21.71 -4.09 10.85
CA GLY A 50 -23.16 -3.93 10.80
C GLY A 50 -23.53 -3.46 9.39
N PRO A 51 -24.79 -3.63 8.95
CA PRO A 51 -25.24 -2.84 7.82
C PRO A 51 -24.89 -1.39 8.16
N LEU A 52 -23.88 -0.85 7.48
CA LEU A 52 -23.62 0.58 7.52
C LEU A 52 -24.97 1.19 7.19
N ALA A 53 -25.49 2.06 8.06
CA ALA A 53 -26.77 2.69 7.81
C ALA A 53 -26.79 3.20 6.36
N PRO A 54 -27.90 3.09 5.62
CA PRO A 54 -27.95 3.48 4.21
C PRO A 54 -27.34 4.89 3.97
N GLU A 55 -27.50 5.82 4.91
CA GLU A 55 -26.86 7.15 4.91
C GLU A 55 -25.32 7.15 4.89
N VAL A 56 -24.66 6.13 5.46
CA VAL A 56 -23.19 5.97 5.46
C VAL A 56 -22.71 5.24 4.20
N LEU A 57 -23.57 4.46 3.53
CA LEU A 57 -23.28 3.86 2.22
C LEU A 57 -23.56 4.84 1.06
N GLU A 58 -24.47 5.79 1.24
CA GLU A 58 -24.62 6.98 0.38
C GLU A 58 -23.47 7.99 0.52
N ALA A 59 -22.47 7.70 1.36
CA ALA A 59 -21.31 8.54 1.57
C ALA A 59 -20.40 8.58 0.33
N ARG A 60 -20.80 9.37 -0.66
CA ARG A 60 -20.00 9.89 -1.79
C ARG A 60 -18.60 10.36 -1.37
N TRP A 61 -18.42 10.69 -0.09
CA TRP A 61 -17.17 11.17 0.50
C TRP A 61 -16.22 10.07 1.01
N LEU A 62 -16.65 8.80 1.12
CA LEU A 62 -15.78 7.72 1.63
C LEU A 62 -14.60 7.44 0.69
N GLU A 63 -14.85 7.22 -0.60
CA GLU A 63 -13.79 7.00 -1.59
C GLU A 63 -12.76 8.15 -1.59
N PRO A 64 -13.15 9.44 -1.71
CA PRO A 64 -12.18 10.53 -1.68
C PRO A 64 -11.53 10.71 -0.31
N ALA A 65 -12.22 10.45 0.82
CA ALA A 65 -11.60 10.51 2.15
C ALA A 65 -10.51 9.44 2.33
N VAL A 66 -10.75 8.20 1.91
CA VAL A 66 -9.72 7.15 1.95
C VAL A 66 -8.60 7.47 0.95
N ALA A 67 -8.91 8.05 -0.21
CA ALA A 67 -7.88 8.52 -1.15
C ALA A 67 -6.99 9.61 -0.54
N VAL A 68 -7.56 10.56 0.21
CA VAL A 68 -6.80 11.56 0.99
C VAL A 68 -5.93 10.86 2.04
N ALA A 69 -6.46 9.89 2.78
CA ALA A 69 -5.69 9.15 3.78
C ALA A 69 -4.49 8.42 3.16
N VAL A 70 -4.67 7.78 2.00
CA VAL A 70 -3.58 7.13 1.25
C VAL A 70 -2.58 8.15 0.72
N ALA A 71 -3.03 9.28 0.19
CA ALA A 71 -2.17 10.36 -0.26
C ALA A 71 -1.32 10.93 0.89
N ALA A 72 -1.94 11.18 2.05
CA ALA A 72 -1.27 11.64 3.26
C ALA A 72 -0.24 10.62 3.76
N LEU A 73 -0.57 9.33 3.76
CA LEU A 73 0.37 8.25 4.13
C LEU A 73 1.57 8.18 3.17
N ILE A 74 1.36 8.41 1.88
CA ILE A 74 2.43 8.48 0.88
C ILE A 74 3.30 9.74 1.10
N ALA A 75 2.68 10.91 1.28
CA ALA A 75 3.39 12.15 1.57
C ALA A 75 4.22 12.05 2.87
N TRP A 76 3.64 11.45 3.91
CA TRP A 76 4.32 11.16 5.17
C TRP A 76 5.57 10.31 4.95
N ALA A 77 5.50 9.29 4.08
CA ALA A 77 6.63 8.44 3.77
C ALA A 77 7.77 9.17 3.04
N TRP A 78 7.49 10.28 2.35
CA TRP A 78 8.50 11.16 1.76
C TRP A 78 9.17 12.07 2.79
N ILE A 79 8.36 12.69 3.67
CA ILE A 79 8.82 13.62 4.71
C ILE A 79 9.65 12.89 5.77
N PHE A 80 9.12 11.79 6.30
CA PHE A 80 9.78 11.01 7.33
C PHE A 80 10.57 9.88 6.68
N ALA A 81 11.89 9.94 6.78
CA ALA A 81 12.80 8.94 6.23
C ALA A 81 12.78 7.64 7.04
N VAL A 82 11.74 6.82 6.84
CA VAL A 82 11.52 5.63 7.68
C VAL A 82 12.62 4.57 7.53
N GLU A 83 13.35 4.45 6.40
CA GLU A 83 14.37 3.40 6.23
C GLU A 83 15.55 3.78 5.32
N ARG A 84 16.80 3.52 5.77
CA ARG A 84 18.05 3.58 4.97
C ARG A 84 18.41 2.26 4.28
N ARG A 85 17.65 1.17 4.47
CA ARG A 85 18.05 -0.20 4.05
C ARG A 85 16.94 -0.98 3.34
N VAL A 86 16.42 -0.44 2.24
CA VAL A 86 15.17 -0.97 1.66
C VAL A 86 15.39 -2.26 0.82
N LEU A 87 16.63 -2.68 0.61
CA LEU A 87 17.01 -4.03 0.17
C LEU A 87 18.14 -4.65 1.02
N ALA A 88 18.07 -4.58 2.36
CA ALA A 88 19.06 -5.31 3.16
C ALA A 88 19.00 -6.81 2.89
N PHE A 89 20.12 -7.38 2.46
CA PHE A 89 20.34 -8.83 2.42
C PHE A 89 20.73 -9.30 3.82
N THR A 90 20.12 -10.38 4.27
CA THR A 90 20.56 -11.06 5.50
C THR A 90 21.94 -11.67 5.25
N PRO A 91 22.77 -11.88 6.30
CA PRO A 91 24.10 -12.48 6.13
C PRO A 91 24.08 -13.77 5.30
N ALA A 92 23.12 -14.67 5.56
CA ALA A 92 22.94 -15.90 4.80
C ALA A 92 22.66 -15.64 3.31
N GLU A 93 21.86 -14.64 2.97
CA GLU A 93 21.59 -14.31 1.57
C GLU A 93 22.83 -13.78 0.87
N VAL A 94 23.66 -12.98 1.55
CA VAL A 94 24.93 -12.51 0.99
C VAL A 94 25.85 -13.70 0.72
N THR A 95 26.04 -14.58 1.70
CA THR A 95 26.91 -15.76 1.56
C THR A 95 26.47 -16.71 0.44
N PHE A 96 25.17 -16.92 0.23
CA PHE A 96 24.69 -17.88 -0.77
C PHE A 96 24.39 -17.26 -2.14
N LEU A 97 23.93 -16.01 -2.19
CA LEU A 97 23.49 -15.40 -3.44
C LEU A 97 24.60 -14.61 -4.13
N PHE A 98 25.49 -13.93 -3.40
CA PHE A 98 26.47 -13.03 -4.04
C PHE A 98 27.62 -13.76 -4.74
N PRO A 99 28.07 -14.95 -4.30
CA PRO A 99 29.03 -15.75 -5.06
C PRO A 99 28.43 -16.42 -6.31
N ALA A 100 27.09 -16.52 -6.40
CA ALA A 100 26.43 -17.12 -7.55
C ALA A 100 26.51 -16.17 -8.77
N PRO A 101 26.51 -16.68 -10.01
CA PRO A 101 26.51 -15.88 -11.22
C PRO A 101 25.12 -15.26 -11.48
N ILE A 102 24.69 -14.37 -10.58
CA ILE A 102 23.41 -13.69 -10.63
C ILE A 102 23.61 -12.18 -10.77
N SER A 103 22.84 -11.59 -11.69
CA SER A 103 22.83 -10.15 -11.89
C SER A 103 22.16 -9.40 -10.74
N ARG A 104 22.52 -8.13 -10.56
CA ARG A 104 21.83 -7.22 -9.62
C ARG A 104 20.32 -7.18 -9.87
N ARG A 105 19.91 -7.11 -11.14
CA ARG A 105 18.49 -7.13 -11.50
C ARG A 105 17.79 -8.38 -10.96
N GLN A 106 18.41 -9.56 -11.07
CA GLN A 106 17.83 -10.79 -10.54
C GLN A 106 17.71 -10.78 -9.01
N LEU A 107 18.68 -10.21 -8.29
CA LEU A 107 18.62 -10.03 -6.83
C LEU A 107 17.43 -9.15 -6.39
N ILE A 108 17.12 -8.08 -7.14
CA ILE A 108 15.94 -7.25 -6.87
C ILE A 108 14.66 -8.07 -7.06
N HIS A 109 14.54 -8.80 -8.17
CA HIS A 109 13.35 -9.62 -8.45
C HIS A 109 13.14 -10.65 -7.36
N PHE A 110 14.21 -11.30 -6.90
CA PHE A 110 14.16 -12.20 -5.75
C PHE A 110 13.62 -11.51 -4.49
N LYS A 111 14.10 -10.31 -4.17
CA LYS A 111 13.63 -9.54 -3.00
C LYS A 111 12.19 -9.08 -3.13
N LEU A 112 11.78 -8.59 -4.29
CA LEU A 112 10.41 -8.20 -4.57
C LEU A 112 9.47 -9.40 -4.45
N LEU A 113 9.83 -10.55 -5.04
CA LEU A 113 9.07 -11.79 -4.94
C LEU A 113 8.98 -12.29 -3.49
N ARG A 114 10.08 -12.22 -2.73
CA ARG A 114 10.08 -12.58 -1.30
C ARG A 114 9.16 -11.67 -0.48
N ARG A 115 9.09 -10.38 -0.81
CA ARG A 115 8.21 -9.41 -0.15
C ARG A 115 6.73 -9.68 -0.41
N GLN A 116 6.38 -10.26 -1.57
CA GLN A 116 5.01 -10.66 -1.89
C GLN A 116 4.41 -11.60 -0.85
N LEU A 117 5.19 -12.49 -0.23
CA LEU A 117 4.67 -13.38 0.82
C LEU A 117 4.07 -12.61 2.00
N VAL A 118 4.76 -11.56 2.46
CA VAL A 118 4.27 -10.74 3.58
C VAL A 118 3.08 -9.88 3.13
N ILE A 119 3.10 -9.39 1.89
CA ILE A 119 2.00 -8.61 1.32
C ILE A 119 0.74 -9.47 1.19
N LEU A 120 0.86 -10.72 0.73
CA LEU A 120 -0.26 -11.65 0.59
C LEU A 120 -0.89 -11.99 1.96
N VAL A 121 -0.06 -12.18 3.00
CA VAL A 121 -0.58 -12.36 4.37
C VAL A 121 -1.35 -11.12 4.84
N ASN A 122 -0.81 -9.92 4.64
CA ASN A 122 -1.52 -8.68 4.96
C ASN A 122 -2.81 -8.53 4.14
N THR A 123 -2.77 -8.86 2.85
CA THR A 123 -3.94 -8.84 1.96
C THR A 123 -5.04 -9.72 2.51
N LEU A 124 -4.70 -10.96 2.92
CA LEU A 124 -5.66 -11.89 3.49
C LEU A 124 -6.25 -11.36 4.81
N VAL A 125 -5.41 -10.88 5.72
CA VAL A 125 -5.86 -10.31 7.00
C VAL A 125 -6.81 -9.13 6.76
N TRP A 126 -6.44 -8.15 5.94
CA TRP A 126 -7.27 -6.98 5.66
C TRP A 126 -8.55 -7.32 4.90
N THR A 127 -8.50 -8.31 3.99
CA THR A 127 -9.70 -8.80 3.30
C THR A 127 -10.68 -9.41 4.29
N LEU A 128 -10.19 -10.25 5.22
CA LEU A 128 -11.04 -10.89 6.24
C LEU A 128 -11.61 -9.88 7.26
N LEU A 129 -10.83 -8.85 7.60
CA LEU A 129 -11.27 -7.81 8.54
C LEU A 129 -12.28 -6.84 7.91
N LEU A 130 -12.08 -6.42 6.66
CA LEU A 130 -12.85 -5.35 6.01
C LEU A 130 -13.94 -5.83 5.05
N SER A 131 -13.98 -7.11 4.68
CA SER A 131 -15.05 -7.61 3.80
C SER A 131 -16.35 -7.82 4.58
N PRO A 132 -17.47 -7.20 4.16
CA PRO A 132 -18.78 -7.42 4.77
C PRO A 132 -19.22 -8.89 4.70
N ARG A 133 -18.89 -9.54 3.58
CA ARG A 133 -19.11 -10.98 3.35
C ARG A 133 -17.75 -11.64 3.13
N ARG A 134 -17.25 -12.35 4.15
CA ARG A 134 -15.85 -12.77 4.25
C ARG A 134 -15.42 -13.91 3.32
N PHE A 135 -16.37 -14.54 2.61
CA PHE A 135 -16.13 -15.70 1.75
C PHE A 135 -16.95 -15.70 0.44
N ASP A 136 -17.43 -14.53 0.02
CA ASP A 136 -18.13 -14.35 -1.26
C ASP A 136 -17.13 -14.10 -2.40
N ALA A 137 -17.54 -14.27 -3.66
CA ALA A 137 -16.75 -13.91 -4.84
C ALA A 137 -16.26 -12.45 -4.77
N SER A 138 -17.06 -11.55 -4.20
CA SER A 138 -16.69 -10.15 -3.96
C SER A 138 -15.51 -10.00 -3.00
N ALA A 139 -15.32 -10.91 -2.04
CA ALA A 139 -14.20 -10.87 -1.10
C ALA A 139 -12.87 -11.17 -1.82
N TRP A 140 -12.87 -12.12 -2.75
CA TRP A 140 -11.70 -12.46 -3.55
C TRP A 140 -11.32 -11.35 -4.53
N LEU A 141 -12.30 -10.66 -5.11
CA LEU A 141 -12.07 -9.46 -5.91
C LEU A 141 -11.41 -8.34 -5.06
N ARG A 142 -11.95 -8.08 -3.87
CA ARG A 142 -11.34 -7.12 -2.93
C ARG A 142 -9.94 -7.52 -2.49
N ALA A 143 -9.66 -8.81 -2.31
CA ALA A 143 -8.31 -9.31 -2.05
C ALA A 143 -7.35 -8.94 -3.18
N GLY A 144 -7.77 -9.06 -4.44
CA GLY A 144 -6.99 -8.59 -5.59
C GLY A 144 -6.72 -7.07 -5.51
N GLY A 145 -7.73 -6.28 -5.14
CA GLY A 145 -7.59 -4.83 -4.89
C GLY A 145 -6.57 -4.51 -3.79
N PHE A 146 -6.67 -5.17 -2.64
CA PHE A 146 -5.74 -4.97 -1.52
C PHE A 146 -4.32 -5.38 -1.89
N TRP A 147 -4.17 -6.50 -2.62
CA TRP A 147 -2.87 -6.96 -3.08
C TRP A 147 -2.19 -5.94 -4.00
N VAL A 148 -2.94 -5.37 -4.96
CA VAL A 148 -2.43 -4.33 -5.87
C VAL A 148 -2.11 -3.04 -5.11
N LEU A 149 -2.99 -2.60 -4.19
CA LEU A 149 -2.74 -1.44 -3.34
C LEU A 149 -1.48 -1.59 -2.48
N PHE A 150 -1.39 -2.66 -1.71
CA PHE A 150 -0.25 -2.90 -0.81
C PHE A 150 1.04 -3.13 -1.58
N THR A 151 0.99 -3.79 -2.74
CA THR A 151 2.17 -3.92 -3.61
C THR A 151 2.63 -2.56 -4.12
N THR A 152 1.72 -1.72 -4.58
CA THR A 152 2.04 -0.38 -5.08
C THR A 152 2.64 0.50 -3.97
N LEU A 153 2.04 0.51 -2.77
CA LEU A 153 2.58 1.24 -1.62
C LEU A 153 3.98 0.74 -1.22
N SER A 154 4.17 -0.58 -1.24
CA SER A 154 5.45 -1.23 -0.98
C SER A 154 6.54 -0.80 -1.99
N LEU A 155 6.20 -0.77 -3.28
CA LEU A 155 7.10 -0.33 -4.36
C LEU A 155 7.36 1.18 -4.29
N HIS A 156 6.35 1.99 -3.97
CA HIS A 156 6.50 3.43 -3.81
C HIS A 156 7.50 3.77 -2.71
N ARG A 157 7.37 3.15 -1.53
CA ARG A 157 8.32 3.33 -0.42
C ARG A 157 9.74 2.94 -0.81
N LEU A 158 9.89 1.84 -1.57
CA LEU A 158 11.18 1.38 -2.08
C LEU A 158 11.79 2.39 -3.07
N ALA A 159 11.04 2.82 -4.08
CA ALA A 159 11.55 3.76 -5.07
C ALA A 159 11.86 5.15 -4.47
N ALA A 160 10.99 5.67 -3.61
CA ALA A 160 11.24 6.93 -2.88
C ALA A 160 12.51 6.86 -2.04
N SER A 161 12.78 5.71 -1.40
CA SER A 161 14.03 5.51 -0.65
C SER A 161 15.28 5.56 -1.54
N TYR A 162 15.23 5.01 -2.75
CA TYR A 162 16.34 5.07 -3.70
C TYR A 162 16.60 6.49 -4.16
N VAL A 163 15.56 7.25 -4.48
CA VAL A 163 15.69 8.66 -4.87
C VAL A 163 16.35 9.44 -3.74
N ARG A 164 15.85 9.33 -2.51
CA ARG A 164 16.43 10.04 -1.35
C ARG A 164 17.89 9.65 -1.08
N THR A 165 18.19 8.35 -1.12
CA THR A 165 19.56 7.84 -0.88
C THR A 165 20.51 8.32 -1.96
N SER A 166 20.07 8.31 -3.22
CA SER A 166 20.84 8.81 -4.36
C SER A 166 21.12 10.31 -4.21
N LEU A 167 20.13 11.11 -3.84
CA LEU A 167 20.28 12.55 -3.59
C LEU A 167 21.23 12.83 -2.42
N SER A 168 21.13 12.08 -1.31
CA SER A 168 22.02 12.26 -0.16
C SER A 168 23.47 11.87 -0.45
N ALA A 169 23.70 10.90 -1.34
CA ALA A 169 25.03 10.39 -1.65
C ALA A 169 25.72 11.13 -2.81
N HIS A 170 24.97 11.65 -3.79
CA HIS A 170 25.54 12.20 -5.03
C HIS A 170 25.02 13.61 -5.40
N GLY A 171 24.19 14.23 -4.57
CA GLY A 171 23.73 15.62 -4.72
C GLY A 171 23.12 15.94 -6.09
N LEU A 172 23.64 16.98 -6.76
CA LEU A 172 23.13 17.50 -8.04
C LEU A 172 23.19 16.49 -9.20
N SER A 173 24.20 15.61 -9.21
CA SER A 173 24.32 14.56 -10.23
C SER A 173 23.17 13.54 -10.12
N ALA A 174 22.79 13.19 -8.89
CA ALA A 174 21.61 12.36 -8.64
C ALA A 174 20.32 13.08 -9.02
N ALA A 175 20.19 14.39 -8.75
CA ALA A 175 19.00 15.15 -9.11
C ALA A 175 18.70 15.09 -10.62
N ARG A 176 19.73 15.24 -11.46
CA ARG A 176 19.60 15.10 -12.93
C ARG A 176 19.14 13.70 -13.34
N ARG A 177 19.70 12.64 -12.73
CA ARG A 177 19.32 11.24 -13.00
C ARG A 177 17.92 10.88 -12.49
N ARG A 178 17.38 11.65 -11.55
CA ARG A 178 16.06 11.44 -10.94
C ARG A 178 15.04 12.52 -11.32
N VAL A 179 15.27 13.25 -12.42
CA VAL A 179 14.43 14.38 -12.83
C VAL A 179 12.96 14.00 -12.97
N VAL A 180 12.64 12.81 -13.50
CA VAL A 180 11.26 12.35 -13.64
C VAL A 180 10.58 12.17 -12.28
N SER A 181 11.26 11.54 -11.31
CA SER A 181 10.71 11.34 -9.96
C SER A 181 10.52 12.67 -9.23
N LEU A 182 11.48 13.59 -9.38
CA LEU A 182 11.41 14.92 -8.78
C LEU A 182 10.33 15.79 -9.43
N ALA A 183 10.15 15.70 -10.75
CA ALA A 183 9.09 16.40 -11.47
C ALA A 183 7.71 15.90 -11.05
N VAL A 184 7.52 14.58 -10.92
CA VAL A 184 6.27 14.00 -10.40
C VAL A 184 6.02 14.45 -8.96
N LEU A 185 7.04 14.44 -8.10
CA LEU A 185 6.90 14.93 -6.73
C LEU A 185 6.53 16.42 -6.70
N ALA A 186 7.19 17.26 -7.50
CA ALA A 186 6.88 18.68 -7.61
C ALA A 186 5.44 18.91 -8.10
N LEU A 187 4.99 18.16 -9.11
CA LEU A 187 3.61 18.24 -9.61
C LEU A 187 2.59 17.88 -8.52
N VAL A 188 2.85 16.84 -7.73
CA VAL A 188 1.98 16.45 -6.61
C VAL A 188 1.94 17.53 -5.53
N LEU A 189 3.09 18.13 -5.19
CA LEU A 189 3.14 19.22 -4.21
C LEU A 189 2.42 20.48 -4.69
N LEU A 190 2.59 20.86 -5.96
CA LEU A 190 1.87 21.98 -6.57
C LEU A 190 0.36 21.71 -6.61
N GLY A 191 -0.04 20.48 -6.94
CA GLY A 191 -1.44 20.06 -6.87
C GLY A 191 -2.01 20.15 -5.45
N ALA A 192 -1.24 19.75 -4.44
CA ALA A 192 -1.64 19.87 -3.03
C ALA A 192 -1.82 21.33 -2.61
N VAL A 193 -0.93 22.23 -3.04
CA VAL A 193 -1.05 23.68 -2.80
C VAL A 193 -2.29 24.25 -3.50
N TRP A 194 -2.55 23.83 -4.75
CA TRP A 194 -3.75 24.25 -5.49
C TRP A 194 -5.03 23.84 -4.75
N VAL A 195 -5.14 22.57 -4.34
CA VAL A 195 -6.27 22.09 -3.53
C VAL A 195 -6.41 22.86 -2.22
N ALA A 196 -5.30 23.09 -1.50
CA ALA A 196 -5.33 23.82 -0.25
C ALA A 196 -5.79 25.27 -0.44
N SER A 197 -5.38 25.93 -1.53
CA SER A 197 -5.76 27.31 -1.82
C SER A 197 -7.27 27.48 -2.06
N GLU A 198 -7.92 26.52 -2.73
CA GLU A 198 -9.37 26.55 -2.97
C GLU A 198 -10.16 26.14 -1.72
N ALA A 199 -9.65 25.18 -0.94
CA ALA A 199 -10.36 24.66 0.22
C ALA A 199 -10.20 25.54 1.48
N TRP A 200 -9.19 26.42 1.55
CA TRP A 200 -8.83 27.14 2.77
C TRP A 200 -9.97 28.03 3.31
N ALA A 201 -10.54 28.91 2.48
CA ALA A 201 -11.55 29.87 2.94
C ALA A 201 -12.84 29.18 3.44
N PRO A 202 -13.44 28.20 2.72
CA PRO A 202 -14.58 27.45 3.23
C PRO A 202 -14.28 26.67 4.51
N LEU A 203 -13.10 26.04 4.61
CA LEU A 203 -12.70 25.28 5.79
C LEU A 203 -12.50 26.19 7.02
N ALA A 204 -11.86 27.34 6.85
CA ALA A 204 -11.66 28.31 7.93
C ALA A 204 -13.00 28.90 8.42
N ALA A 205 -13.92 29.22 7.50
CA ALA A 205 -15.26 29.66 7.85
C ALA A 205 -16.05 28.57 8.60
N GLY A 206 -15.99 27.33 8.12
CA GLY A 206 -16.63 26.18 8.77
C GLY A 206 -16.07 25.92 10.16
N TRP A 207 -14.75 25.99 10.34
CA TRP A 207 -14.08 25.83 11.64
C TRP A 207 -14.60 26.81 12.69
N ASN A 208 -14.72 28.09 12.31
CA ASN A 208 -15.22 29.14 13.21
C ASN A 208 -16.72 28.99 13.53
N ALA A 209 -17.49 28.36 12.64
CA ALA A 209 -18.93 28.12 12.80
C ALA A 209 -19.26 26.82 13.57
N GLY A 210 -18.26 26.01 13.92
CA GLY A 210 -18.41 24.79 14.72
C GLY A 210 -18.24 23.49 13.91
N ILE A 211 -18.33 22.36 14.61
CA ILE A 211 -17.92 21.06 14.04
C ILE A 211 -18.79 20.58 12.86
N GLY A 212 -20.11 20.84 12.90
CA GLY A 212 -21.02 20.46 11.81
C GLY A 212 -20.69 21.19 10.50
N PRO A 213 -20.66 22.54 10.49
CA PRO A 213 -20.23 23.32 9.33
C PRO A 213 -18.82 22.98 8.85
N PHE A 214 -17.88 22.69 9.76
CA PHE A 214 -16.53 22.25 9.38
C PHE A 214 -16.53 20.91 8.63
N LEU A 215 -17.27 19.90 9.11
CA LEU A 215 -17.40 18.61 8.42
C LEU A 215 -18.09 18.75 7.06
N ALA A 216 -19.09 19.62 6.95
CA ALA A 216 -19.73 19.94 5.67
C ALA A 216 -18.75 20.62 4.69
N ALA A 217 -17.91 21.53 5.17
CA ALA A 217 -16.88 22.18 4.37
C ALA A 217 -15.81 21.18 3.89
N ILE A 218 -15.44 20.18 4.70
CA ILE A 218 -14.57 19.07 4.25
C ILE A 218 -15.25 18.29 3.12
N GLY A 219 -16.52 17.93 3.29
CA GLY A 219 -17.28 17.23 2.26
C GLY A 219 -17.31 18.00 0.94
N ALA A 220 -17.53 19.32 1.00
CA ALA A 220 -17.50 20.18 -0.19
C ALA A 220 -16.09 20.28 -0.81
N ALA A 221 -15.04 20.37 0.01
CA ALA A 221 -13.65 20.42 -0.47
C ALA A 221 -13.24 19.14 -1.24
N LEU A 222 -13.76 17.98 -0.85
CA LEU A 222 -13.52 16.71 -1.54
C LEU A 222 -14.16 16.66 -2.95
N GLU A 223 -15.18 17.49 -3.19
CA GLU A 223 -15.88 17.58 -4.48
C GLU A 223 -15.29 18.62 -5.43
N LEU A 224 -14.34 19.44 -4.98
CA LEU A 224 -13.68 20.44 -5.81
C LEU A 224 -13.00 19.81 -7.04
N PRO A 225 -13.02 20.47 -8.22
CA PRO A 225 -12.35 19.97 -9.42
C PRO A 225 -10.87 19.72 -9.20
N ALA A 226 -10.17 20.64 -8.51
CA ALA A 226 -8.76 20.49 -8.16
C ALA A 226 -8.53 19.20 -7.34
N THR A 227 -9.35 18.96 -6.33
CA THR A 227 -9.27 17.76 -5.48
C THR A 227 -9.48 16.48 -6.28
N ARG A 228 -10.46 16.47 -7.19
CA ARG A 228 -10.74 15.31 -8.06
C ARG A 228 -9.56 14.99 -8.98
N VAL A 229 -8.94 16.01 -9.57
CA VAL A 229 -7.78 15.84 -10.47
C VAL A 229 -6.55 15.36 -9.68
N VAL A 230 -6.21 16.01 -8.58
CA VAL A 230 -5.02 15.67 -7.78
C VAL A 230 -5.17 14.31 -7.11
N LEU A 231 -6.37 13.94 -6.66
CA LEU A 231 -6.63 12.65 -6.04
C LEU A 231 -6.89 11.51 -7.04
N ALA A 232 -7.03 11.80 -8.34
CA ALA A 232 -7.33 10.80 -9.36
C ALA A 232 -6.47 9.52 -9.29
N PRO A 233 -5.13 9.57 -9.18
CA PRO A 233 -4.32 8.35 -9.08
C PRO A 233 -4.56 7.57 -7.79
N PHE A 234 -4.85 8.25 -6.68
CA PHE A 234 -5.14 7.59 -5.40
C PHE A 234 -6.53 6.94 -5.44
N ARG A 235 -7.52 7.63 -6.03
CA ARG A 235 -8.87 7.09 -6.28
C ARG A 235 -8.82 5.86 -7.17
N ALA A 236 -8.04 5.89 -8.25
CA ALA A 236 -7.83 4.74 -9.13
C ALA A 236 -7.32 3.49 -8.37
N MET A 237 -6.48 3.67 -7.35
CA MET A 237 -6.00 2.58 -6.50
C MET A 237 -7.04 2.06 -5.49
N ILE A 238 -8.02 2.89 -5.12
CA ILE A 238 -9.04 2.58 -4.11
C ILE A 238 -10.26 1.93 -4.76
N ARG A 239 -10.65 2.36 -5.97
CA ARG A 239 -11.85 1.90 -6.68
C ARG A 239 -12.04 0.37 -6.72
N PRO A 240 -11.01 -0.46 -6.96
CA PRO A 240 -11.17 -1.92 -6.94
C PRO A 240 -11.59 -2.49 -5.57
N LEU A 241 -11.39 -1.75 -4.48
CA LEU A 241 -11.79 -2.16 -3.12
C LEU A 241 -13.26 -1.90 -2.83
N VAL A 242 -13.86 -0.92 -3.51
CA VAL A 242 -15.25 -0.49 -3.32
C VAL A 242 -16.18 -0.97 -4.42
N ALA A 243 -15.65 -1.53 -5.51
CA ALA A 243 -16.44 -2.07 -6.61
C ALA A 243 -17.50 -3.08 -6.13
N GLU A 244 -18.71 -2.94 -6.68
CA GLU A 244 -19.87 -3.74 -6.29
C GLU A 244 -20.09 -4.94 -7.21
N SER A 245 -19.52 -4.90 -8.41
CA SER A 245 -19.64 -5.96 -9.42
C SER A 245 -18.30 -6.35 -10.01
N ALA A 246 -18.23 -7.55 -10.60
CA ALA A 246 -17.02 -8.02 -11.29
C ALA A 246 -16.65 -7.15 -12.51
N GLY A 247 -17.64 -6.63 -13.24
CA GLY A 247 -17.42 -5.77 -14.40
C GLY A 247 -16.83 -4.41 -14.01
N GLU A 248 -17.41 -3.77 -13.00
CA GLU A 248 -16.87 -2.53 -12.42
C GLU A 248 -15.46 -2.75 -11.87
N TRP A 249 -15.26 -3.87 -11.17
CA TRP A 249 -13.97 -4.24 -10.63
C TRP A 249 -12.91 -4.40 -11.71
N LEU A 250 -13.21 -5.05 -12.84
CA LEU A 250 -12.26 -5.21 -13.96
C LEU A 250 -11.85 -3.85 -14.54
N GLY A 251 -12.82 -2.96 -14.75
CA GLY A 251 -12.56 -1.60 -15.23
C GLY A 251 -11.69 -0.79 -14.25
N ALA A 252 -12.02 -0.84 -12.96
CA ALA A 252 -11.24 -0.17 -11.92
C ALA A 252 -9.83 -0.76 -11.79
N MET A 253 -9.72 -2.09 -11.81
CA MET A 253 -8.47 -2.83 -11.65
C MET A 253 -7.48 -2.51 -12.76
N GLY A 254 -7.94 -2.32 -14.00
CA GLY A 254 -7.08 -1.91 -15.11
C GLY A 254 -6.26 -0.66 -14.80
N SER A 255 -6.90 0.39 -14.26
CA SER A 255 -6.22 1.63 -13.88
C SER A 255 -5.22 1.43 -12.72
N ALA A 256 -5.58 0.64 -11.71
CA ALA A 256 -4.70 0.32 -10.59
C ALA A 256 -3.47 -0.49 -11.03
N LEU A 257 -3.63 -1.42 -11.98
CA LEU A 257 -2.54 -2.20 -12.55
C LEU A 257 -1.57 -1.34 -13.37
N VAL A 258 -2.07 -0.32 -14.08
CA VAL A 258 -1.20 0.65 -14.77
C VAL A 258 -0.33 1.39 -13.75
N ILE A 259 -0.94 1.87 -12.65
CA ILE A 259 -0.19 2.56 -11.58
C ILE A 259 0.84 1.62 -10.95
N LEU A 260 0.46 0.36 -10.67
CA LEU A 260 1.38 -0.66 -10.17
C LEU A 260 2.56 -0.90 -11.14
N ALA A 261 2.28 -1.03 -12.43
CA ALA A 261 3.30 -1.24 -13.46
C ALA A 261 4.26 -0.05 -13.55
N LEU A 262 3.76 1.19 -13.50
CA LEU A 262 4.58 2.40 -13.46
C LEU A 262 5.50 2.41 -12.23
N HIS A 263 5.00 2.01 -11.05
CA HIS A 263 5.81 1.90 -9.84
C HIS A 263 6.87 0.79 -9.94
N TYR A 264 6.53 -0.34 -10.55
CA TYR A 264 7.49 -1.43 -10.78
C TYR A 264 8.61 -0.98 -11.74
N ILE A 265 8.28 -0.34 -12.86
CA ILE A 265 9.25 0.23 -13.80
C ILE A 265 10.12 1.26 -13.08
N TRP A 266 9.52 2.12 -12.26
CA TRP A 266 10.24 3.12 -11.48
C TRP A 266 11.26 2.48 -10.52
N VAL A 267 10.89 1.41 -9.80
CA VAL A 267 11.82 0.66 -8.94
C VAL A 267 12.97 0.06 -9.75
N VAL A 268 12.67 -0.66 -10.84
CA VAL A 268 13.70 -1.35 -11.64
C VAL A 268 14.67 -0.36 -12.30
N ARG A 269 14.17 0.79 -12.79
CA ARG A 269 15.01 1.87 -13.34
C ARG A 269 15.75 2.67 -12.26
N SER A 270 15.27 2.64 -11.02
CA SER A 270 15.93 3.37 -9.93
C SER A 270 17.12 2.63 -9.34
N ASP A 271 17.19 1.30 -9.51
CA ASP A 271 18.35 0.52 -9.07
C ASP A 271 19.47 0.46 -10.12
N ALA A 272 19.11 0.53 -11.41
CA ALA A 272 20.05 0.61 -12.54
C ALA A 272 20.80 1.95 -12.58
#